data_AF-A0A7X2IMM8-F1
#
_entry.id   AF-A0A7X2IMM8-F1
#
_cell.length_a   1.000
_cell.length_b   1.000
_cell.length_c   1.000
_cell.angle_alpha   90.00
_cell.angle_beta   90.00
_cell.angle_gamma   90.00
#
_symmetry.space_group_name_H-M   'P 1'
#
loop_
_entity.id
_entity.type
_entity.pdbx_description
1 polymer ?
#
loop_
_entity_poly.entity_id
_entity_poly.type
_entity_poly.pdbx_seq_one_letter_code
_entity_poly.pdbx_strand_id
1 'polypeptide(L)'
;MSPRLKFFATLLLAACAGAAQAADKGDIVLYGGKTLPPWHVTVSGFEGPGQVLKGKALTLPKPANSQVPDGRVGASIGKTAGRPGALTLQWKDAWYASLGFDGGAPLDLRSYTAGGTLEFDVNVADLANGGMYFTMRCGPDCNRKVAYVLPGRALQGKGWRHLSFALSCFARAEDDFSKVPAPFVLEANGSGDVALANIKFVKRGKPNEACPDYRTESVTPAPLGHAWALGRWEARHEKKLAENRQLIAAGKQPQLVFIGDSITEGWENAGLPVWQRHYAPYNAVALGFGGDHTENVLWRLRHGEVDGLAPKAVVLMIGTNNSGDRQDEPQATAAGVKAIIDELRARLPQAKILLLAVFPREEQPSAFLRRLNTRVNGLIAGYADGKHVFFADINAALLNPDGTLSRDVMPDLLHPATRGYEIWADSIAPTLQKLLSE
;
A
#
# COMPACT_ATOMS: atom_id res chain seq x y z
N MET A 1 -43.16 -35.54 68.03
CA MET A 1 -41.98 -35.65 68.90
C MET A 1 -40.85 -34.84 68.29
N SER A 2 -40.59 -33.64 68.83
CA SER A 2 -39.25 -33.01 68.80
C SER A 2 -38.27 -33.89 69.62
N PRO A 3 -36.92 -33.75 69.56
CA PRO A 3 -36.22 -32.48 69.32
C PRO A 3 -34.77 -32.51 68.72
N ARG A 4 -34.25 -31.29 68.48
CA ARG A 4 -32.82 -30.84 68.51
C ARG A 4 -31.93 -31.31 67.34
N LEU A 5 -31.05 -30.47 66.75
CA LEU A 5 -30.14 -29.51 67.36
C LEU A 5 -29.71 -28.46 66.29
N LYS A 6 -29.59 -27.19 66.70
CA LYS A 6 -29.04 -26.08 65.90
C LYS A 6 -27.50 -26.16 65.89
N PHE A 7 -26.89 -25.96 64.73
CA PHE A 7 -25.50 -25.47 64.63
C PHE A 7 -25.44 -24.33 63.61
N PHE A 8 -25.01 -23.17 64.08
CA PHE A 8 -24.63 -22.03 63.27
C PHE A 8 -23.25 -22.33 62.65
N ALA A 9 -23.13 -22.20 61.33
CA ALA A 9 -21.85 -22.11 60.64
C ALA A 9 -21.87 -20.88 59.73
N THR A 10 -21.18 -19.84 60.16
CA THR A 10 -20.93 -18.61 59.41
C THR A 10 -19.92 -18.92 58.31
N LEU A 11 -20.37 -19.01 57.06
CA LEU A 11 -19.46 -19.06 55.91
C LEU A 11 -19.04 -17.62 55.56
N LEU A 12 -17.80 -17.26 55.89
CA LEU A 12 -17.11 -16.15 55.23
C LEU A 12 -16.79 -16.57 53.79
N LEU A 13 -17.48 -15.99 52.80
CA LEU A 13 -16.97 -15.98 51.43
C LEU A 13 -15.80 -15.01 51.34
N ALA A 14 -14.58 -15.55 51.38
CA ALA A 14 -13.39 -14.85 50.90
C ALA A 14 -13.44 -14.78 49.37
N ALA A 15 -13.90 -13.64 48.83
CA ALA A 15 -13.77 -13.32 47.43
C ALA A 15 -12.29 -13.02 47.12
N CYS A 16 -11.53 -14.04 46.72
CA CYS A 16 -10.24 -13.84 46.06
C CYS A 16 -10.49 -13.32 44.65
N ALA A 17 -10.76 -12.02 44.53
CA ALA A 17 -10.58 -11.29 43.28
C ALA A 17 -9.06 -11.14 43.05
N GLY A 18 -8.46 -12.17 42.43
CA GLY A 18 -7.15 -12.06 41.80
C GLY A 18 -7.27 -11.16 40.57
N ALA A 19 -7.43 -9.86 40.79
CA ALA A 19 -7.18 -8.88 39.74
C ALA A 19 -5.69 -8.93 39.45
N ALA A 20 -5.31 -9.63 38.38
CA ALA A 20 -4.04 -9.39 37.72
C ALA A 20 -4.08 -7.93 37.22
N GLN A 21 -3.67 -7.01 38.07
CA GLN A 21 -3.28 -5.67 37.67
C GLN A 21 -2.14 -5.85 36.67
N ALA A 22 -2.49 -5.78 35.39
CA ALA A 22 -1.50 -5.61 34.34
C ALA A 22 -0.71 -4.36 34.70
N ALA A 23 0.55 -4.56 35.10
CA ALA A 23 1.44 -3.48 35.48
C ALA A 23 1.39 -2.39 34.40
N ASP A 24 1.10 -1.17 34.83
CA ASP A 24 1.06 0.02 33.98
C ASP A 24 2.49 0.28 33.47
N LYS A 25 2.90 -0.42 32.41
CA LYS A 25 4.20 -0.21 31.78
C LYS A 25 4.18 1.20 31.19
N GLY A 26 5.09 2.04 31.70
CA GLY A 26 5.31 3.42 31.24
C GLY A 26 5.88 3.47 29.82
N ASP A 27 6.51 4.57 29.44
CA ASP A 27 7.05 4.74 28.09
C ASP A 27 8.11 3.65 27.75
N ILE A 28 8.14 3.22 26.48
CA ILE A 28 9.10 2.22 25.98
C ILE A 28 10.12 2.93 25.12
N VAL A 29 11.39 2.97 25.54
CA VAL A 29 12.48 3.50 24.72
C VAL A 29 13.10 2.37 23.92
N LEU A 30 12.77 2.28 22.62
CA LEU A 30 13.34 1.28 21.72
C LEU A 30 14.80 1.62 21.37
N TYR A 31 15.10 2.90 21.19
CA TYR A 31 16.45 3.39 20.91
C TYR A 31 16.68 4.80 21.47
N GLY A 32 17.67 4.93 22.36
CA GLY A 32 18.10 6.22 22.95
C GLY A 32 19.62 6.37 22.98
N GLY A 33 20.30 6.01 21.89
CA GLY A 33 21.77 5.86 21.81
C GLY A 33 22.27 4.45 22.13
N LYS A 34 21.40 3.62 22.72
CA LYS A 34 21.50 2.16 22.80
C LYS A 34 20.12 1.57 22.53
N THR A 35 20.07 0.34 22.04
CA THR A 35 18.82 -0.40 21.85
C THR A 35 18.28 -0.89 23.20
N LEU A 36 16.96 -1.05 23.29
CA LEU A 36 16.31 -1.83 24.34
C LEU A 36 16.85 -3.27 24.29
N PRO A 37 17.50 -3.84 25.31
CA PRO A 37 17.92 -5.24 25.25
C PRO A 37 16.73 -6.20 25.17
N PRO A 38 16.80 -7.31 24.41
CA PRO A 38 17.92 -7.78 23.58
C PRO A 38 17.80 -7.34 22.10
N TRP A 39 17.10 -6.25 21.79
CA TRP A 39 16.92 -5.78 20.42
C TRP A 39 18.24 -5.32 19.78
N HIS A 40 18.34 -5.52 18.47
CA HIS A 40 19.46 -5.13 17.64
C HIS A 40 18.98 -4.32 16.44
N VAL A 41 19.81 -3.38 15.96
CA VAL A 41 19.55 -2.66 14.71
C VAL A 41 19.84 -3.60 13.54
N THR A 42 18.90 -3.71 12.62
CA THR A 42 19.02 -4.52 11.39
C THR A 42 18.86 -3.65 10.15
N VAL A 43 19.65 -3.95 9.11
CA VAL A 43 19.60 -3.28 7.82
C VAL A 43 19.27 -4.31 6.75
N SER A 44 18.29 -4.02 5.89
CA SER A 44 17.93 -4.92 4.78
C SER A 44 17.89 -4.17 3.46
N GLY A 45 18.28 -4.85 2.38
CA GLY A 45 18.20 -4.37 1.00
C GLY A 45 17.17 -5.17 0.21
N PHE A 46 17.11 -4.95 -1.10
CA PHE A 46 16.18 -5.66 -1.98
C PHE A 46 16.37 -7.19 -1.96
N GLU A 47 17.61 -7.64 -1.79
CA GLU A 47 17.94 -9.07 -1.74
C GLU A 47 18.69 -9.44 -0.46
N GLY A 48 18.52 -10.71 -0.08
CA GLY A 48 19.17 -11.32 1.07
C GLY A 48 18.46 -11.04 2.40
N PRO A 49 18.83 -11.78 3.45
CA PRO A 49 18.30 -11.54 4.78
C PRO A 49 18.80 -10.21 5.34
N GLY A 50 18.02 -9.62 6.25
CA GLY A 50 18.47 -8.47 7.02
C GLY A 50 19.74 -8.78 7.80
N GLN A 51 20.66 -7.83 7.85
CA GLN A 51 21.94 -7.95 8.53
C GLN A 51 21.97 -7.07 9.79
N VAL A 52 22.45 -7.64 10.89
CA VAL A 52 22.62 -6.90 12.14
C VAL A 52 23.77 -5.90 11.99
N LEU A 53 23.52 -4.63 12.35
CA LEU A 53 24.53 -3.58 12.42
C LEU A 53 25.47 -3.84 13.60
N LYS A 54 26.56 -4.57 13.35
CA LYS A 54 27.62 -4.83 14.33
C LYS A 54 28.66 -3.70 14.26
N GLY A 55 28.90 -3.03 15.39
CA GLY A 55 29.88 -1.94 15.46
C GLY A 55 29.33 -0.60 14.99
N LYS A 56 30.15 0.20 14.29
CA LYS A 56 29.82 1.60 13.91
C LYS A 56 29.19 1.75 12.53
N ALA A 57 29.37 0.81 11.61
CA ALA A 57 28.85 0.91 10.25
C ALA A 57 28.70 -0.46 9.61
N LEU A 58 27.77 -0.56 8.67
CA LEU A 58 27.49 -1.73 7.84
C LEU A 58 27.13 -1.25 6.44
N THR A 59 27.65 -1.92 5.42
CA THR A 59 27.20 -1.77 4.03
C THR A 59 26.77 -3.14 3.54
N LEU A 60 25.56 -3.21 2.98
CA LEU A 60 25.04 -4.45 2.42
C LEU A 60 25.77 -4.80 1.11
N PRO A 61 25.92 -6.11 0.81
CA PRO A 61 26.47 -6.55 -0.46
C PRO A 61 25.58 -6.08 -1.62
N LYS A 62 26.19 -5.93 -2.79
CA LYS A 62 25.45 -5.67 -4.03
C LYS A 62 24.45 -6.80 -4.29
N PRO A 63 23.21 -6.50 -4.73
CA PRO A 63 22.27 -7.51 -5.21
C PRO A 63 22.88 -8.41 -6.30
N ALA A 64 22.51 -9.69 -6.30
CA ALA A 64 22.98 -10.68 -7.27
C ALA A 64 22.18 -10.59 -8.58
N ASN A 65 20.90 -10.22 -8.52
CA ASN A 65 20.09 -10.04 -9.72
C ASN A 65 20.56 -8.81 -10.53
N SER A 66 20.98 -9.06 -11.77
CA SER A 66 21.49 -8.03 -12.68
C SER A 66 20.45 -6.99 -13.14
N GLN A 67 19.15 -7.25 -12.91
CA GLN A 67 18.08 -6.28 -13.18
C GLN A 67 17.96 -5.23 -12.07
N VAL A 68 18.47 -5.53 -10.88
CA VAL A 68 18.46 -4.60 -9.74
C VAL A 68 19.58 -3.58 -9.98
N PRO A 69 19.32 -2.27 -9.78
CA PRO A 69 20.34 -1.25 -9.96
C PRO A 69 21.58 -1.53 -9.11
N ASP A 70 22.72 -1.02 -9.55
CA ASP A 70 24.02 -1.05 -8.85
C ASP A 70 24.05 -0.19 -7.58
N GLY A 71 22.87 0.04 -6.99
CA GLY A 71 22.62 0.80 -5.80
C GLY A 71 23.33 0.22 -4.57
N ARG A 72 23.46 1.07 -3.55
CA ARG A 72 24.11 0.73 -2.29
C ARG A 72 23.16 1.00 -1.15
N VAL A 73 23.21 0.16 -0.13
CA VAL A 73 22.48 0.36 1.13
C VAL A 73 23.47 0.16 2.26
N GLY A 74 23.51 1.09 3.20
CA GLY A 74 24.33 0.99 4.40
C GLY A 74 23.70 1.73 5.56
N ALA A 75 24.16 1.40 6.76
CA ALA A 75 23.79 2.14 7.95
C ALA A 75 24.98 2.36 8.86
N SER A 76 24.91 3.37 9.71
CA SER A 76 25.95 3.71 10.66
C SER A 76 25.39 4.22 11.98
N ILE A 77 26.17 4.04 13.06
CA ILE A 77 25.94 4.62 14.37
C ILE A 77 27.06 5.63 14.63
N GLY A 78 26.71 6.90 14.78
CA GLY A 78 27.72 7.95 14.86
C GLY A 78 27.18 9.31 15.30
N LYS A 79 27.98 10.34 15.06
CA LYS A 79 27.56 11.73 15.27
C LYS A 79 27.02 12.27 13.95
N THR A 80 25.75 12.70 13.95
CA THR A 80 25.10 13.31 12.77
C THR A 80 24.54 14.67 13.15
N ALA A 81 24.89 15.71 12.39
CA ALA A 81 24.47 17.10 12.62
C ALA A 81 24.54 17.52 14.11
N GLY A 82 25.69 17.26 14.74
CA GLY A 82 25.94 17.61 16.15
C GLY A 82 25.46 16.58 17.19
N ARG A 83 24.56 15.67 16.84
CA ARG A 83 23.97 14.69 17.78
C ARG A 83 24.74 13.37 17.79
N PRO A 84 25.29 12.92 18.93
CA PRO A 84 25.96 11.63 19.05
C PRO A 84 24.94 10.47 19.09
N GLY A 85 25.38 9.28 18.68
CA GLY A 85 24.57 8.06 18.75
C GLY A 85 23.38 8.07 17.80
N ALA A 86 23.43 8.82 16.70
CA ALA A 86 22.41 8.78 15.66
C ALA A 86 22.56 7.50 14.83
N LEU A 87 21.43 6.88 14.45
CA LEU A 87 21.36 5.81 13.47
C LEU A 87 21.13 6.42 12.10
N THR A 88 22.09 6.34 11.20
CA THR A 88 21.94 6.85 9.84
C THR A 88 21.75 5.70 8.87
N LEU A 89 20.70 5.76 8.04
CA LEU A 89 20.49 4.91 6.88
C LEU A 89 20.90 5.71 5.64
N GLN A 90 21.81 5.17 4.85
CA GLN A 90 22.22 5.71 3.57
C GLN A 90 21.90 4.73 2.46
N TRP A 91 21.26 5.22 1.40
CA TRP A 91 20.96 4.41 0.24
C TRP A 91 21.11 5.21 -1.05
N LYS A 92 21.48 4.52 -2.11
CA LYS A 92 21.59 5.09 -3.45
C LYS A 92 21.01 4.10 -4.45
N ASP A 93 20.15 4.59 -5.33
CA ASP A 93 19.50 3.84 -6.42
C ASP A 93 18.90 2.49 -5.96
N ALA A 94 18.38 2.43 -4.74
CA ALA A 94 17.88 1.22 -4.14
C ALA A 94 16.39 1.03 -4.44
N TRP A 95 16.00 -0.15 -4.93
CA TRP A 95 14.58 -0.54 -5.00
C TRP A 95 13.96 -0.69 -3.63
N TYR A 96 14.74 -1.17 -2.66
CA TYR A 96 14.36 -1.27 -1.26
C TYR A 96 15.59 -1.15 -0.37
N ALA A 97 15.46 -0.36 0.68
CA ALA A 97 16.38 -0.24 1.80
C ALA A 97 15.56 -0.16 3.08
N SER A 98 16.07 -0.69 4.19
CA SER A 98 15.42 -0.51 5.48
C SER A 98 16.39 -0.51 6.64
N LEU A 99 16.01 0.20 7.70
CA LEU A 99 16.62 0.17 9.02
C LEU A 99 15.52 -0.15 10.04
N GLY A 100 15.65 -1.24 10.77
CA GLY A 100 14.67 -1.69 11.76
C GLY A 100 15.32 -2.26 13.01
N PHE A 101 14.49 -2.87 13.84
CA PHE A 101 14.90 -3.53 15.08
C PHE A 101 14.38 -4.97 15.11
N ASP A 102 15.24 -5.91 15.50
CA ASP A 102 14.91 -7.34 15.61
C ASP A 102 15.63 -7.97 16.83
N GLY A 103 15.33 -9.23 17.13
CA GLY A 103 15.97 -10.04 18.18
C GLY A 103 15.35 -9.89 19.57
N GLY A 104 14.43 -8.95 19.76
CA GLY A 104 13.67 -8.80 20.99
C GLY A 104 12.42 -9.67 21.06
N ALA A 105 11.91 -9.89 22.28
CA ALA A 105 10.56 -10.43 22.43
C ALA A 105 9.54 -9.42 21.87
N PRO A 106 8.48 -9.87 21.16
CA PRO A 106 7.48 -8.98 20.59
C PRO A 106 6.90 -8.02 21.64
N LEU A 107 6.71 -6.75 21.27
CA LEU A 107 6.19 -5.74 22.17
C LEU A 107 4.65 -5.83 22.27
N ASP A 108 4.13 -5.70 23.50
CA ASP A 108 2.70 -5.48 23.72
C ASP A 108 2.42 -3.97 23.68
N LEU A 109 1.81 -3.52 22.59
CA LEU A 109 1.51 -2.11 22.33
C LEU A 109 0.01 -1.79 22.49
N ARG A 110 -0.81 -2.73 22.97
CA ARG A 110 -2.27 -2.53 23.10
C ARG A 110 -2.63 -1.31 23.95
N SER A 111 -1.88 -1.03 25.02
CA SER A 111 -2.16 0.12 25.89
C SER A 111 -1.78 1.48 25.28
N TYR A 112 -1.22 1.50 24.06
CA TYR A 112 -0.78 2.71 23.37
C TYR A 112 -1.66 3.02 22.15
N THR A 113 -2.49 2.08 21.66
CA THR A 113 -3.26 2.27 20.41
C THR A 113 -4.35 3.33 20.53
N ALA A 114 -4.94 3.51 21.72
CA ALA A 114 -6.05 4.42 21.98
C ALA A 114 -5.65 5.80 22.52
N GLY A 115 -4.37 6.20 22.43
CA GLY A 115 -3.90 7.51 22.92
C GLY A 115 -2.39 7.68 23.08
N GLY A 116 -1.61 6.67 22.73
CA GLY A 116 -0.15 6.74 22.71
C GLY A 116 0.40 7.20 21.36
N THR A 117 1.68 7.54 21.37
CA THR A 117 2.42 8.00 20.19
C THR A 117 3.68 7.16 19.97
N LEU A 118 4.06 7.02 18.70
CA LEU A 118 5.40 6.66 18.29
C LEU A 118 6.18 7.95 18.05
N GLU A 119 7.23 8.16 18.83
CA GLU A 119 8.04 9.37 18.82
C GLU A 119 9.49 9.07 18.48
N PHE A 120 10.09 9.93 17.68
CA PHE A 120 11.50 9.85 17.31
C PHE A 120 11.96 11.18 16.72
N ASP A 121 13.28 11.38 16.70
CA ASP A 121 13.87 12.51 16.01
C ASP A 121 14.46 12.06 14.68
N VAL A 122 14.25 12.87 13.64
CA VAL A 122 14.75 12.63 12.29
C VAL A 122 15.64 13.78 11.83
N ASN A 123 16.68 13.47 11.06
CA ASN A 123 17.45 14.43 10.27
C ASN A 123 17.51 13.90 8.84
N VAL A 124 16.99 14.70 7.89
CA VAL A 124 16.98 14.34 6.47
C VAL A 124 18.08 15.12 5.78
N ALA A 125 19.19 14.46 5.47
CA ALA A 125 20.31 15.08 4.76
C ALA A 125 20.04 15.11 3.25
N ASP A 126 19.53 14.00 2.69
CA ASP A 126 19.08 13.90 1.30
C ASP A 126 17.84 13.00 1.18
N LEU A 127 16.85 13.45 0.40
CA LEU A 127 15.68 12.66 -0.01
C LEU A 127 15.14 13.12 -1.38
N ALA A 128 15.91 13.91 -2.14
CA ALA A 128 15.43 14.56 -3.36
C ALA A 128 14.96 13.54 -4.40
N ASN A 129 15.66 12.40 -4.47
CA ASN A 129 15.40 11.31 -5.41
C ASN A 129 14.96 10.02 -4.70
N GLY A 130 14.48 10.11 -3.46
CA GLY A 130 14.09 8.96 -2.66
C GLY A 130 12.76 9.15 -1.97
N GLY A 131 12.32 8.07 -1.34
CA GLY A 131 11.16 8.02 -0.46
C GLY A 131 11.54 7.39 0.87
N MET A 132 10.83 7.79 1.92
CA MET A 132 10.89 7.14 3.21
C MET A 132 9.49 6.87 3.75
N TYR A 133 9.37 5.76 4.47
CA TYR A 133 8.14 5.25 5.02
C TYR A 133 8.42 4.72 6.42
N PHE A 134 7.56 5.05 7.37
CA PHE A 134 7.62 4.47 8.71
C PHE A 134 6.69 3.27 8.73
N THR A 135 7.20 2.15 9.23
CA THR A 135 6.51 0.88 9.10
C THR A 135 6.50 0.13 10.43
N MET A 136 5.35 -0.47 10.75
CA MET A 136 5.18 -1.37 11.86
C MET A 136 4.72 -2.73 11.36
N ARG A 137 5.38 -3.80 11.81
CA ARG A 137 4.98 -5.18 11.49
C ARG A 137 4.46 -5.83 12.75
N CYS A 138 3.15 -6.10 12.78
CA CYS A 138 2.47 -6.68 13.94
C CYS A 138 2.13 -8.18 13.77
N GLY A 139 2.53 -8.79 12.65
CA GLY A 139 2.31 -10.21 12.35
C GLY A 139 2.62 -10.52 10.88
N PRO A 140 2.44 -11.78 10.43
CA PRO A 140 2.75 -12.20 9.05
C PRO A 140 2.03 -11.38 7.97
N ASP A 141 0.76 -11.05 8.23
CA ASP A 141 -0.14 -10.34 7.31
C ASP A 141 -0.38 -8.88 7.74
N CYS A 142 0.43 -8.38 8.68
CA CYS A 142 0.31 -7.02 9.21
C CYS A 142 1.58 -6.23 8.91
N ASN A 143 1.53 -5.45 7.84
CA ASN A 143 2.55 -4.47 7.49
C ASN A 143 1.89 -3.09 7.35
N ARG A 144 2.04 -2.23 8.35
CA ARG A 144 1.35 -0.94 8.43
C ARG A 144 2.34 0.17 8.15
N LYS A 145 2.21 0.77 6.97
CA LYS A 145 3.16 1.72 6.39
C LYS A 145 2.52 3.11 6.35
N VAL A 146 3.23 4.09 6.90
CA VAL A 146 2.91 5.51 6.79
C VAL A 146 3.92 6.14 5.82
N ALA A 147 3.44 6.57 4.66
CA ALA A 147 4.27 7.26 3.68
C ALA A 147 4.65 8.66 4.19
N TYR A 148 5.95 8.99 4.12
CA TYR A 148 6.47 10.27 4.59
C TYR A 148 7.40 10.91 3.55
N VAL A 149 7.03 10.77 2.27
CA VAL A 149 7.84 11.24 1.12
C VAL A 149 7.83 12.76 1.01
N LEU A 150 6.67 13.39 0.80
CA LEU A 150 6.58 14.85 0.63
C LEU A 150 6.95 15.63 1.90
N PRO A 151 6.42 15.30 3.09
CA PRO A 151 6.88 15.94 4.33
C PRO A 151 8.38 15.73 4.56
N GLY A 152 8.89 14.52 4.28
CA GLY A 152 10.31 14.19 4.36
C GLY A 152 11.20 15.08 3.49
N ARG A 153 10.84 15.27 2.22
CA ARG A 153 11.55 16.18 1.32
C ARG A 153 11.51 17.62 1.82
N ALA A 154 10.41 18.05 2.41
CA ALA A 154 10.32 19.36 3.03
C ALA A 154 11.22 19.52 4.26
N LEU A 155 11.72 18.44 4.88
CA LEU A 155 12.70 18.47 5.98
C LEU A 155 14.16 18.46 5.51
N GLN A 156 14.42 18.22 4.23
CA GLN A 156 15.78 18.08 3.71
C GLN A 156 16.64 19.31 4.05
N GLY A 157 17.79 19.07 4.67
CA GLY A 157 18.74 20.12 5.06
C GLY A 157 18.29 21.01 6.23
N LYS A 158 17.12 20.77 6.86
CA LYS A 158 16.59 21.62 7.95
C LYS A 158 17.06 21.21 9.35
N GLY A 159 17.98 20.25 9.45
CA GLY A 159 18.48 19.77 10.73
C GLY A 159 17.54 18.75 11.42
N TRP A 160 17.77 18.53 12.71
CA TRP A 160 16.98 17.59 13.51
C TRP A 160 15.55 18.10 13.76
N ARG A 161 14.57 17.23 13.59
CA ARG A 161 13.15 17.47 13.85
C ARG A 161 12.58 16.35 14.69
N HIS A 162 11.73 16.70 15.65
CA HIS A 162 11.00 15.74 16.45
C HIS A 162 9.68 15.38 15.75
N LEU A 163 9.47 14.09 15.49
CA LEU A 163 8.24 13.54 14.94
C LEU A 163 7.51 12.72 16.01
N SER A 164 6.20 12.88 16.05
CA SER A 164 5.28 12.19 16.96
C SER A 164 4.02 11.83 16.19
N PHE A 165 3.88 10.54 15.89
CA PHE A 165 2.70 9.98 15.23
C PHE A 165 1.79 9.33 16.26
N ALA A 166 0.47 9.49 16.11
CA ALA A 166 -0.48 8.69 16.87
C ALA A 166 -0.23 7.20 16.56
N LEU A 167 -0.24 6.33 17.57
CA LEU A 167 -0.01 4.91 17.30
C LEU A 167 -1.11 4.31 16.40
N SER A 168 -2.31 4.89 16.43
CA SER A 168 -3.42 4.56 15.52
C SER A 168 -3.08 4.73 14.04
N CYS A 169 -2.04 5.50 13.68
CA CYS A 169 -1.54 5.57 12.30
C CYS A 169 -0.98 4.24 11.78
N PHE A 170 -0.60 3.35 12.69
CA PHE A 170 0.01 2.07 12.39
C PHE A 170 -0.89 0.90 12.76
N ALA A 171 -2.13 1.14 13.19
CA ALA A 171 -3.03 0.12 13.71
C ALA A 171 -4.38 0.12 12.99
N ARG A 172 -4.85 -1.08 12.65
CA ARG A 172 -6.21 -1.33 12.14
C ARG A 172 -7.01 -2.16 13.12
N ALA A 173 -8.33 -2.24 12.90
CA ALA A 173 -9.24 -2.89 13.84
C ALA A 173 -8.94 -4.39 14.03
N GLU A 174 -8.44 -5.05 12.98
CA GLU A 174 -8.13 -6.48 12.95
C GLU A 174 -6.69 -6.85 13.34
N ASP A 175 -5.85 -5.84 13.63
CA ASP A 175 -4.43 -6.05 13.95
C ASP A 175 -4.22 -6.52 15.39
N ASP A 176 -3.34 -7.52 15.58
CA ASP A 176 -2.91 -7.96 16.92
C ASP A 176 -1.71 -7.17 17.43
N PHE A 177 -1.98 -6.16 18.25
CA PHE A 177 -0.96 -5.32 18.89
C PHE A 177 -0.42 -5.91 20.21
N SER A 178 -0.80 -7.13 20.60
CA SER A 178 -0.27 -7.78 21.81
C SER A 178 1.13 -8.34 21.63
N LYS A 179 1.55 -8.58 20.39
CA LYS A 179 2.83 -9.22 20.04
C LYS A 179 3.41 -8.61 18.76
N VAL A 180 3.88 -7.37 18.84
CA VAL A 180 4.47 -6.67 17.69
C VAL A 180 5.96 -7.03 17.53
N PRO A 181 6.36 -7.86 16.52
CA PRO A 181 7.74 -8.31 16.37
C PRO A 181 8.68 -7.28 15.75
N ALA A 182 8.19 -6.37 14.89
CA ALA A 182 9.01 -5.27 14.35
C ALA A 182 8.28 -3.94 14.59
N PRO A 183 8.46 -3.35 15.79
CA PRO A 183 7.69 -2.19 16.23
C PRO A 183 8.08 -0.90 15.52
N PHE A 184 9.24 -0.87 14.87
CA PHE A 184 9.68 0.27 14.06
C PHE A 184 10.61 -0.19 12.94
N VAL A 185 10.29 0.21 11.70
CA VAL A 185 11.15 0.07 10.53
C VAL A 185 11.07 1.36 9.72
N LEU A 186 12.21 1.98 9.45
CA LEU A 186 12.36 2.97 8.38
C LEU A 186 12.58 2.21 7.08
N GLU A 187 11.58 2.22 6.20
CA GLU A 187 11.71 1.70 4.83
C GLU A 187 11.99 2.85 3.87
N ALA A 188 12.76 2.58 2.81
CA ALA A 188 13.18 3.57 1.85
C ALA A 188 13.39 2.98 0.44
N ASN A 189 13.32 3.86 -0.56
CA ASN A 189 13.64 3.56 -1.95
C ASN A 189 14.24 4.78 -2.67
N GLY A 190 14.77 4.59 -3.87
CA GLY A 190 15.48 5.62 -4.63
C GLY A 190 16.83 5.93 -4.02
N SER A 191 17.09 7.20 -3.70
CA SER A 191 18.34 7.63 -3.04
C SER A 191 18.06 8.56 -1.85
N GLY A 192 18.84 8.42 -0.77
CA GLY A 192 18.73 9.30 0.38
C GLY A 192 19.72 9.00 1.51
N ASP A 193 19.74 9.93 2.47
CA ASP A 193 20.53 9.90 3.70
C ASP A 193 19.67 10.45 4.83
N VAL A 194 19.25 9.57 5.74
CA VAL A 194 18.33 9.88 6.83
C VAL A 194 18.88 9.32 8.14
N ALA A 195 18.96 10.19 9.15
CA ALA A 195 19.36 9.81 10.49
C ALA A 195 18.18 9.85 11.48
N LEU A 196 18.18 8.91 12.42
CA LEU A 196 17.18 8.72 13.46
C LEU A 196 17.83 8.75 14.85
N ALA A 197 17.08 9.23 15.84
CA ALA A 197 17.43 9.17 17.25
C ALA A 197 16.17 9.09 18.13
N ASN A 198 16.34 8.68 19.39
CA ASN A 198 15.30 8.78 20.43
C ASN A 198 13.96 8.11 20.08
N ILE A 199 14.00 6.90 19.51
CA ILE A 199 12.82 6.14 19.10
C ILE A 199 12.16 5.54 20.34
N LYS A 200 10.92 5.94 20.61
CA LYS A 200 10.17 5.53 21.81
C LYS A 200 8.65 5.49 21.55
N PHE A 201 7.97 4.71 22.37
CA PHE A 201 6.51 4.70 22.48
C PHE A 201 6.12 5.43 23.76
N VAL A 202 5.30 6.47 23.62
CA VAL A 202 4.81 7.27 24.75
C VAL A 202 3.35 6.94 24.98
N LYS A 203 2.98 6.61 26.21
CA LYS A 203 1.63 6.10 26.51
C LYS A 203 0.52 7.14 26.35
N ARG A 204 0.85 8.39 26.64
CA ARG A 204 -0.04 9.56 26.56
C ARG A 204 0.73 10.72 25.92
N GLY A 205 0.98 10.59 24.62
CA GLY A 205 1.65 11.62 23.82
C GLY A 205 0.65 12.47 23.03
N LYS A 206 1.06 13.67 22.64
CA LYS A 206 0.30 14.51 21.70
C LYS A 206 0.99 14.44 20.33
N PRO A 207 0.35 13.83 19.32
CA PRO A 207 0.95 13.75 17.99
C PRO A 207 1.12 15.14 17.38
N ASN A 208 2.21 15.33 16.64
CA ASN A 208 2.48 16.53 15.85
C ASN A 208 2.50 16.25 14.33
N GLU A 209 2.53 14.97 13.95
CA GLU A 209 2.40 14.53 12.57
C GLU A 209 1.00 13.93 12.33
N ALA A 210 0.49 14.15 11.12
CA ALA A 210 -0.74 13.53 10.65
C ALA A 210 -0.44 12.27 9.84
N CYS A 211 -1.41 11.37 9.79
CA CYS A 211 -1.44 10.24 8.87
C CYS A 211 -2.82 10.19 8.20
N PRO A 212 -2.93 9.71 6.95
CA PRO A 212 -4.22 9.45 6.34
C PRO A 212 -5.05 8.47 7.16
N ASP A 213 -6.37 8.67 7.22
CA ASP A 213 -7.27 7.65 7.77
C ASP A 213 -7.42 6.52 6.75
N TYR A 214 -6.89 5.34 7.10
CA TYR A 214 -6.89 4.16 6.22
C TYR A 214 -8.30 3.76 5.75
N ARG A 215 -9.36 4.16 6.47
CA ARG A 215 -10.75 3.85 6.13
C ARG A 215 -11.29 4.71 5.00
N THR A 216 -10.75 5.93 4.82
CA THR A 216 -11.28 6.92 3.88
C THR A 216 -10.28 7.35 2.83
N GLU A 217 -8.99 7.04 2.98
CA GLU A 217 -7.95 7.41 2.03
C GLU A 217 -8.29 6.89 0.63
N SER A 218 -8.81 5.67 0.49
CA SER A 218 -9.17 5.06 -0.80
C SER A 218 -10.32 5.76 -1.54
N VAL A 219 -11.09 6.62 -0.85
CA VAL A 219 -12.17 7.45 -1.43
C VAL A 219 -11.83 8.94 -1.45
N THR A 220 -10.64 9.34 -1.00
CA THR A 220 -10.23 10.75 -0.89
C THR A 220 -9.29 11.08 -2.05
N PRO A 221 -9.73 11.81 -3.09
CA PRO A 221 -8.92 12.01 -4.29
C PRO A 221 -7.58 12.68 -3.98
N ALA A 222 -6.48 12.06 -4.41
CA ALA A 222 -5.14 12.60 -4.24
C ALA A 222 -4.22 12.16 -5.40
N PRO A 223 -3.20 12.95 -5.77
CA PRO A 223 -2.14 12.51 -6.68
C PRO A 223 -1.31 11.33 -6.11
N LEU A 224 -0.60 10.61 -6.98
CA LEU A 224 0.25 9.50 -6.55
C LEU A 224 1.51 9.99 -5.83
N GLY A 225 1.60 9.74 -4.52
CA GLY A 225 2.64 10.28 -3.64
C GLY A 225 3.97 9.51 -3.57
N HIS A 226 4.18 8.47 -4.38
CA HIS A 226 5.42 7.70 -4.35
C HIS A 226 6.61 8.49 -4.89
N ALA A 227 7.77 8.37 -4.24
CA ALA A 227 8.99 9.07 -4.64
C ALA A 227 9.39 8.86 -6.11
N TRP A 228 9.18 7.66 -6.63
CA TRP A 228 9.45 7.33 -8.03
C TRP A 228 8.38 7.87 -8.98
N ALA A 229 7.17 8.18 -8.52
CA ALA A 229 6.08 8.67 -9.35
C ALA A 229 6.07 10.21 -9.47
N LEU A 230 6.57 10.92 -8.45
CA LEU A 230 6.52 12.38 -8.37
C LEU A 230 7.05 13.05 -9.64
N GLY A 231 6.24 13.93 -10.23
CA GLY A 231 6.50 14.66 -11.47
C GLY A 231 6.21 13.84 -12.72
N ARG A 232 6.53 12.53 -12.73
CA ARG A 232 6.26 11.66 -13.89
C ARG A 232 4.78 11.34 -14.03
N TRP A 233 4.11 11.13 -12.91
CA TRP A 233 2.68 10.83 -12.87
C TRP A 233 1.84 12.00 -13.38
N GLU A 234 2.11 13.22 -12.90
CA GLU A 234 1.45 14.44 -13.38
C GLU A 234 1.76 14.71 -14.85
N ALA A 235 3.01 14.53 -15.29
CA ALA A 235 3.38 14.68 -16.70
C ALA A 235 2.64 13.68 -17.60
N ARG A 236 2.43 12.44 -17.14
CA ARG A 236 1.61 11.45 -17.87
C ARG A 236 0.14 11.89 -17.92
N HIS A 237 -0.40 12.44 -16.83
CA HIS A 237 -1.78 12.96 -16.79
C HIS A 237 -1.96 14.06 -17.84
N GLU A 238 -1.10 15.07 -17.85
CA GLU A 238 -1.14 16.15 -18.84
C GLU A 238 -0.99 15.65 -20.28
N LYS A 239 -0.12 14.66 -20.50
CA LYS A 239 0.02 14.00 -21.81
C LYS A 239 -1.28 13.33 -22.24
N LYS A 240 -1.94 12.58 -21.34
CA LYS A 240 -3.22 11.91 -21.64
C LYS A 240 -4.35 12.90 -21.92
N LEU A 241 -4.42 14.00 -21.18
CA LEU A 241 -5.35 15.08 -21.48
C LEU A 241 -5.13 15.67 -22.88
N ALA A 242 -3.86 15.87 -23.27
CA ALA A 242 -3.52 16.39 -24.60
C ALA A 242 -3.89 15.40 -25.71
N GLU A 243 -3.61 14.10 -25.53
CA GLU A 243 -3.98 13.03 -26.48
C GLU A 243 -5.50 12.96 -26.67
N ASN A 244 -6.27 13.03 -25.57
CA ASN A 244 -7.73 13.04 -25.63
C ASN A 244 -8.26 14.26 -26.39
N ARG A 245 -7.73 15.46 -26.12
CA ARG A 245 -8.10 16.68 -26.86
C ARG A 245 -7.80 16.57 -28.35
N GLN A 246 -6.67 15.96 -28.72
CA GLN A 246 -6.29 15.75 -30.12
C GLN A 246 -7.25 14.79 -30.84
N LEU A 247 -7.66 13.70 -30.18
CA LEU A 247 -8.65 12.77 -30.74
C LEU A 247 -10.00 13.43 -30.97
N ILE A 248 -10.47 14.22 -30.00
CA ILE A 248 -11.72 14.99 -30.11
C ILE A 248 -11.63 15.96 -31.30
N ALA A 249 -10.56 16.76 -31.38
CA ALA A 249 -10.36 17.74 -32.45
C ALA A 249 -10.26 17.09 -33.84
N ALA A 250 -9.76 15.86 -33.92
CA ALA A 250 -9.66 15.09 -35.16
C ALA A 250 -10.96 14.36 -35.55
N GLY A 251 -12.05 14.53 -34.78
CA GLY A 251 -13.31 13.80 -35.01
C GLY A 251 -13.21 12.30 -34.71
N LYS A 252 -12.16 11.86 -34.00
CA LYS A 252 -11.90 10.46 -33.64
C LYS A 252 -12.29 10.17 -32.20
N GLN A 253 -13.52 10.53 -31.83
CA GLN A 253 -14.05 10.30 -30.49
C GLN A 253 -13.87 8.83 -30.07
N PRO A 254 -13.21 8.56 -28.93
CA PRO A 254 -13.07 7.20 -28.41
C PRO A 254 -14.43 6.57 -28.13
N GLN A 255 -14.70 5.39 -28.70
CA GLN A 255 -15.90 4.61 -28.35
C GLN A 255 -15.68 3.75 -27.11
N LEU A 256 -14.42 3.53 -26.73
CA LEU A 256 -14.00 2.65 -25.66
C LEU A 256 -12.87 3.29 -24.84
N VAL A 257 -13.00 3.31 -23.52
CA VAL A 257 -11.97 3.82 -22.61
C VAL A 257 -11.62 2.72 -21.61
N PHE A 258 -10.34 2.42 -21.43
CA PHE A 258 -9.86 1.59 -20.33
C PHE A 258 -9.30 2.50 -19.23
N ILE A 259 -9.66 2.25 -17.97
CA ILE A 259 -9.20 3.02 -16.80
C ILE A 259 -8.65 2.04 -15.76
N GLY A 260 -7.48 2.36 -15.20
CA GLY A 260 -6.90 1.54 -14.14
C GLY A 260 -5.49 1.95 -13.75
N ASP A 261 -4.73 0.96 -13.31
CA ASP A 261 -3.35 1.09 -12.82
C ASP A 261 -2.29 0.67 -13.86
N SER A 262 -1.13 0.16 -13.42
CA SER A 262 -0.05 -0.35 -14.27
C SER A 262 -0.49 -1.48 -15.19
N ILE A 263 -1.48 -2.29 -14.78
CA ILE A 263 -2.03 -3.36 -15.61
C ILE A 263 -2.80 -2.77 -16.80
N THR A 264 -3.52 -1.67 -16.59
CA THR A 264 -4.16 -0.96 -17.70
C THR A 264 -3.14 -0.17 -18.53
N GLU A 265 -2.10 0.41 -17.91
CA GLU A 265 -1.03 1.09 -18.64
C GLU A 265 -0.27 0.13 -19.58
N GLY A 266 -0.13 -1.14 -19.19
CA GLY A 266 0.59 -2.12 -19.98
C GLY A 266 -0.07 -2.47 -21.32
N TRP A 267 -1.31 -2.04 -21.59
CA TRP A 267 -1.89 -2.04 -22.95
C TRP A 267 -1.08 -1.19 -23.94
N GLU A 268 -0.31 -0.20 -23.47
CA GLU A 268 0.59 0.59 -24.28
C GLU A 268 1.96 -0.07 -24.49
N ASN A 269 2.23 -1.17 -23.77
CA ASN A 269 3.51 -1.86 -23.72
C ASN A 269 3.34 -3.32 -24.16
N ALA A 270 3.42 -4.28 -23.23
CA ALA A 270 3.32 -5.72 -23.53
C ALA A 270 1.98 -6.11 -24.19
N GLY A 271 0.91 -5.34 -23.93
CA GLY A 271 -0.41 -5.54 -24.53
C GLY A 271 -0.60 -4.86 -25.88
N LEU A 272 0.35 -4.02 -26.34
CA LEU A 272 0.18 -3.20 -27.55
C LEU A 272 -0.17 -4.01 -28.81
N PRO A 273 0.46 -5.18 -29.10
CA PRO A 273 0.10 -5.98 -30.26
C PRO A 273 -1.36 -6.47 -30.22
N VAL A 274 -1.85 -6.79 -29.02
CA VAL A 274 -3.24 -7.23 -28.80
C VAL A 274 -4.18 -6.02 -28.92
N TRP A 275 -3.81 -4.88 -28.33
CA TRP A 275 -4.57 -3.65 -28.42
C TRP A 275 -4.86 -3.22 -29.87
N GLN A 276 -3.85 -3.27 -30.74
CA GLN A 276 -3.99 -2.91 -32.15
C GLN A 276 -4.99 -3.79 -32.90
N ARG A 277 -5.10 -5.07 -32.54
CA ARG A 277 -6.03 -6.00 -33.18
C ARG A 277 -7.46 -5.84 -32.66
N HIS A 278 -7.63 -5.70 -31.35
CA HIS A 278 -8.94 -5.77 -30.71
C HIS A 278 -9.59 -4.41 -30.47
N TYR A 279 -8.82 -3.36 -30.21
CA TYR A 279 -9.35 -2.10 -29.67
C TYR A 279 -9.08 -0.86 -30.52
N ALA A 280 -8.05 -0.88 -31.37
CA ALA A 280 -7.83 0.21 -32.32
C ALA A 280 -9.05 0.55 -33.21
N PRO A 281 -9.86 -0.42 -33.68
CA PRO A 281 -11.08 -0.11 -34.46
C PRO A 281 -12.12 0.77 -33.74
N TYR A 282 -12.06 0.84 -32.40
CA TYR A 282 -12.96 1.66 -31.58
C TYR A 282 -12.40 3.04 -31.24
N ASN A 283 -11.26 3.42 -31.82
CA ASN A 283 -10.45 4.56 -31.37
C ASN A 283 -10.21 4.51 -29.85
N ALA A 284 -10.02 3.31 -29.30
CA ALA A 284 -9.97 3.13 -27.86
C ALA A 284 -8.78 3.89 -27.24
N VAL A 285 -8.92 4.29 -25.98
CA VAL A 285 -7.83 4.90 -25.21
C VAL A 285 -7.59 4.13 -23.90
N ALA A 286 -6.32 3.94 -23.55
CA ALA A 286 -5.91 3.36 -22.28
C ALA A 286 -5.44 4.47 -21.33
N LEU A 287 -6.22 4.71 -20.27
CA LEU A 287 -6.00 5.68 -19.20
C LEU A 287 -5.54 4.96 -17.92
N GLY A 288 -4.53 4.09 -18.10
CA GLY A 288 -3.85 3.38 -17.02
C GLY A 288 -2.61 4.13 -16.54
N PHE A 289 -2.35 4.07 -15.24
CA PHE A 289 -1.22 4.75 -14.58
C PHE A 289 -0.55 3.83 -13.57
N GLY A 290 0.75 3.60 -13.74
CA GLY A 290 1.51 2.73 -12.86
C GLY A 290 1.44 3.18 -11.40
N GLY A 291 1.14 2.23 -10.51
CA GLY A 291 1.04 2.46 -9.07
C GLY A 291 -0.27 3.08 -8.59
N ASP A 292 -1.21 3.40 -9.48
CA ASP A 292 -2.47 4.02 -9.06
C ASP A 292 -3.26 3.16 -8.09
N HIS A 293 -3.70 3.83 -7.04
CA HIS A 293 -4.75 3.41 -6.14
C HIS A 293 -6.08 4.04 -6.57
N THR A 294 -7.19 3.62 -5.95
CA THR A 294 -8.53 4.15 -6.28
C THR A 294 -8.63 5.67 -6.16
N GLU A 295 -8.01 6.25 -5.13
CA GLU A 295 -7.94 7.68 -4.88
C GLU A 295 -7.21 8.47 -5.97
N ASN A 296 -6.24 7.84 -6.63
CA ASN A 296 -5.48 8.47 -7.71
C ASN A 296 -6.32 8.54 -8.98
N VAL A 297 -7.06 7.47 -9.30
CA VAL A 297 -8.04 7.48 -10.39
C VAL A 297 -9.12 8.54 -10.14
N LEU A 298 -9.67 8.59 -8.92
CA LEU A 298 -10.64 9.64 -8.55
C LEU A 298 -10.10 11.04 -8.78
N TRP A 299 -8.82 11.27 -8.44
CA TRP A 299 -8.19 12.55 -8.69
C TRP A 299 -8.12 12.84 -10.18
N ARG A 300 -7.62 11.91 -11.01
CA ARG A 300 -7.49 12.12 -12.46
C ARG A 300 -8.84 12.42 -13.12
N LEU A 301 -9.88 11.67 -12.77
CA LEU A 301 -11.25 11.92 -13.25
C LEU A 301 -11.72 13.32 -12.89
N ARG A 302 -11.46 13.77 -11.65
CA ARG A 302 -11.80 15.12 -11.19
C ARG A 302 -10.97 16.24 -11.81
N HIS A 303 -9.86 15.89 -12.45
CA HIS A 303 -8.94 16.80 -13.13
C HIS A 303 -8.95 16.59 -14.64
N GLY A 304 -10.12 16.22 -15.17
CA GLY A 304 -10.46 16.33 -16.58
C GLY A 304 -10.11 15.14 -17.46
N GLU A 305 -9.69 14.01 -16.88
CA GLU A 305 -9.23 12.84 -17.63
C GLU A 305 -10.20 12.34 -18.70
N VAL A 306 -11.51 12.46 -18.44
CA VAL A 306 -12.57 12.01 -19.33
C VAL A 306 -13.41 13.16 -19.91
N ASP A 307 -12.99 14.41 -19.70
CA ASP A 307 -13.78 15.56 -20.11
C ASP A 307 -13.85 15.66 -21.65
N GLY A 308 -15.07 15.85 -22.17
CA GLY A 308 -15.33 15.93 -23.61
C GLY A 308 -15.31 14.58 -24.36
N LEU A 309 -15.00 13.48 -23.67
CA LEU A 309 -15.14 12.13 -24.22
C LEU A 309 -16.61 11.69 -24.20
N ALA A 310 -17.01 10.88 -25.17
CA ALA A 310 -18.33 10.27 -25.23
C ALA A 310 -18.25 8.77 -25.60
N PRO A 311 -17.57 7.93 -24.79
CA PRO A 311 -17.46 6.52 -25.09
C PRO A 311 -18.79 5.80 -24.89
N LYS A 312 -18.98 4.73 -25.64
CA LYS A 312 -20.08 3.78 -25.42
C LYS A 312 -19.81 2.91 -24.19
N ALA A 313 -18.56 2.50 -24.02
CA ALA A 313 -18.16 1.65 -22.90
C ALA A 313 -16.87 2.12 -22.23
N VAL A 314 -16.79 1.90 -20.92
CA VAL A 314 -15.60 2.06 -20.08
C VAL A 314 -15.26 0.72 -19.46
N VAL A 315 -14.02 0.25 -19.60
CA VAL A 315 -13.50 -0.91 -18.87
C VAL A 315 -12.74 -0.40 -17.67
N LEU A 316 -13.19 -0.76 -16.46
CA LEU A 316 -12.58 -0.34 -15.20
C LEU A 316 -11.96 -1.55 -14.49
N MET A 317 -10.67 -1.50 -14.22
CA MET A 317 -9.97 -2.43 -13.33
C MET A 317 -9.03 -1.63 -12.44
N ILE A 318 -9.21 -1.70 -11.11
CA ILE A 318 -8.38 -0.96 -10.16
C ILE A 318 -8.49 -1.59 -8.76
N GLY A 319 -7.44 -1.44 -7.95
CA GLY A 319 -7.45 -1.82 -6.52
C GLY A 319 -6.31 -2.75 -6.10
N THR A 320 -5.53 -3.28 -7.05
CA THR A 320 -4.40 -4.17 -6.72
C THR A 320 -3.29 -3.45 -5.96
N ASN A 321 -3.13 -2.13 -6.14
CA ASN A 321 -2.14 -1.34 -5.40
C ASN A 321 -2.61 -0.97 -3.99
N ASN A 322 -3.91 -0.68 -3.81
CA ASN A 322 -4.54 -0.58 -2.48
C ASN A 322 -4.29 -1.84 -1.66
N SER A 323 -4.52 -3.01 -2.26
CA SER A 323 -4.26 -4.30 -1.63
C SER A 323 -2.76 -4.61 -1.52
N GLY A 324 -1.96 -4.27 -2.52
CA GLY A 324 -0.57 -4.72 -2.66
C GLY A 324 0.45 -3.91 -1.88
N ASP A 325 0.37 -2.58 -1.95
CA ASP A 325 1.31 -1.68 -1.28
C ASP A 325 0.79 -1.27 0.11
N ARG A 326 -0.47 -0.81 0.19
CA ARG A 326 -1.06 -0.33 1.44
C ARG A 326 -1.77 -1.41 2.24
N GLN A 327 -2.01 -2.59 1.65
CA GLN A 327 -2.77 -3.69 2.26
C GLN A 327 -4.16 -3.30 2.75
N ASP A 328 -4.81 -2.33 2.11
CA ASP A 328 -6.11 -1.80 2.50
C ASP A 328 -7.13 -2.89 2.84
N GLU A 329 -8.00 -2.59 3.80
CA GLU A 329 -9.14 -3.45 4.08
C GLU A 329 -10.01 -3.60 2.80
N PRO A 330 -10.56 -4.79 2.53
CA PRO A 330 -11.38 -5.03 1.33
C PRO A 330 -12.49 -3.99 1.13
N GLN A 331 -13.11 -3.57 2.23
CA GLN A 331 -14.20 -2.60 2.27
C GLN A 331 -13.73 -1.21 1.86
N ALA A 332 -12.53 -0.77 2.28
CA ALA A 332 -11.97 0.52 1.90
C ALA A 332 -11.65 0.56 0.40
N THR A 333 -11.01 -0.49 -0.12
CA THR A 333 -10.73 -0.61 -1.56
C THR A 333 -12.01 -0.68 -2.37
N ALA A 334 -12.99 -1.48 -1.94
CA ALA A 334 -14.29 -1.57 -2.61
C ALA A 334 -15.06 -0.24 -2.56
N ALA A 335 -14.98 0.53 -1.48
CA ALA A 335 -15.57 1.87 -1.42
C ALA A 335 -14.90 2.83 -2.41
N GLY A 336 -13.57 2.75 -2.57
CA GLY A 336 -12.82 3.48 -3.60
C GLY A 336 -13.30 3.15 -5.01
N VAL A 337 -13.44 1.86 -5.33
CA VAL A 337 -14.00 1.40 -6.61
C VAL A 337 -15.41 1.96 -6.83
N LYS A 338 -16.27 1.92 -5.81
CA LYS A 338 -17.63 2.47 -5.89
C LYS A 338 -17.62 3.97 -6.17
N ALA A 339 -16.76 4.74 -5.50
CA ALA A 339 -16.63 6.16 -5.73
C ALA A 339 -16.19 6.47 -7.17
N ILE A 340 -15.30 5.66 -7.76
CA ILE A 340 -14.89 5.80 -9.17
C ILE A 340 -16.08 5.54 -10.09
N ILE A 341 -16.86 4.47 -9.83
CA ILE A 341 -18.07 4.18 -10.60
C ILE A 341 -19.03 5.37 -10.56
N ASP A 342 -19.25 5.95 -9.37
CA ASP A 342 -20.15 7.09 -9.21
C ASP A 342 -19.65 8.34 -9.95
N GLU A 343 -18.36 8.63 -9.89
CA GLU A 343 -17.74 9.73 -10.64
C GLU A 343 -17.86 9.51 -12.16
N LEU A 344 -17.62 8.29 -12.65
CA LEU A 344 -17.77 7.94 -14.06
C LEU A 344 -19.24 8.03 -14.52
N ARG A 345 -20.19 7.56 -13.70
CA ARG A 345 -21.63 7.68 -13.99
C ARG A 345 -22.08 9.13 -14.09
N ALA A 346 -21.50 10.02 -13.29
CA ALA A 346 -21.80 11.44 -13.34
C ALA A 346 -21.20 12.11 -14.59
N ARG A 347 -19.95 11.81 -14.93
CA ARG A 347 -19.24 12.43 -16.07
C ARG A 347 -19.60 11.85 -17.43
N LEU A 348 -19.87 10.55 -17.49
CA LEU A 348 -20.15 9.78 -18.70
C LEU A 348 -21.51 9.06 -18.58
N PRO A 349 -22.63 9.79 -18.45
CA PRO A 349 -23.92 9.20 -18.09
C PRO A 349 -24.45 8.18 -19.11
N GLN A 350 -24.02 8.29 -20.37
CA GLN A 350 -24.40 7.37 -21.45
C GLN A 350 -23.51 6.13 -21.54
N ALA A 351 -22.30 6.18 -20.98
CA ALA A 351 -21.38 5.06 -21.06
C ALA A 351 -21.84 3.89 -20.17
N LYS A 352 -21.62 2.67 -20.67
CA LYS A 352 -21.69 1.43 -19.88
C LYS A 352 -20.34 1.16 -19.25
N ILE A 353 -20.31 0.81 -17.97
CA ILE A 353 -19.08 0.47 -17.25
C ILE A 353 -19.00 -1.05 -17.16
N LEU A 354 -17.97 -1.64 -17.78
CA LEU A 354 -17.54 -3.01 -17.51
C LEU A 354 -16.49 -2.98 -16.40
N LEU A 355 -16.94 -3.21 -15.17
CA LEU A 355 -16.08 -3.42 -14.01
C LEU A 355 -15.48 -4.82 -14.07
N LEU A 356 -14.16 -4.91 -14.04
CA LEU A 356 -13.46 -6.19 -13.92
C LEU A 356 -13.14 -6.49 -12.47
N ALA A 357 -13.14 -7.78 -12.14
CA ALA A 357 -12.48 -8.26 -10.94
C ALA A 357 -11.01 -7.82 -10.92
N VAL A 358 -10.50 -7.46 -9.74
CA VAL A 358 -9.06 -7.26 -9.53
C VAL A 358 -8.34 -8.58 -9.80
N PHE A 359 -7.36 -8.54 -10.69
CA PHE A 359 -6.66 -9.72 -11.17
C PHE A 359 -5.87 -10.48 -10.08
N PRO A 360 -5.54 -11.76 -10.33
CA PRO A 360 -4.54 -12.47 -9.55
C PRO A 360 -3.24 -11.71 -9.41
N ARG A 361 -2.62 -11.91 -8.25
CA ARG A 361 -1.21 -11.65 -7.99
C ARG A 361 -0.70 -12.72 -7.04
N GLU A 362 0.62 -12.88 -6.99
CA GLU A 362 1.27 -13.99 -6.30
C GLU A 362 0.93 -15.36 -6.91
N GLU A 363 1.86 -16.30 -6.81
CA GLU A 363 1.74 -17.59 -7.48
C GLU A 363 0.66 -18.47 -6.86
N GLN A 364 0.59 -18.49 -5.53
CA GLN A 364 -0.21 -19.46 -4.78
C GLN A 364 -1.60 -18.89 -4.42
N PRO A 365 -2.67 -19.69 -4.54
CA PRO A 365 -4.03 -19.26 -4.14
C PRO A 365 -4.10 -18.89 -2.65
N SER A 366 -3.25 -19.49 -1.83
CA SER A 366 -3.14 -19.22 -0.40
C SER A 366 -2.25 -18.02 -0.07
N ALA A 367 -1.77 -17.24 -1.04
CA ALA A 367 -0.96 -16.06 -0.75
C ALA A 367 -1.84 -14.90 -0.22
N PHE A 368 -1.28 -14.04 0.64
CA PHE A 368 -2.09 -13.07 1.39
C PHE A 368 -2.74 -12.02 0.47
N LEU A 369 -1.98 -11.44 -0.46
CA LEU A 369 -2.48 -10.42 -1.37
C LEU A 369 -3.44 -11.03 -2.39
N ARG A 370 -3.22 -12.30 -2.77
CA ARG A 370 -4.18 -13.09 -3.56
C ARG A 370 -5.54 -13.17 -2.87
N ARG A 371 -5.58 -13.56 -1.59
CA ARG A 371 -6.82 -13.63 -0.80
C ARG A 371 -7.45 -12.25 -0.58
N LEU A 372 -6.62 -11.21 -0.44
CA LEU A 372 -7.11 -9.84 -0.26
C LEU A 372 -7.84 -9.35 -1.52
N ASN A 373 -7.26 -9.52 -2.71
CA ASN A 373 -7.91 -9.23 -3.99
C ASN A 373 -9.23 -10.03 -4.15
N THR A 374 -9.26 -11.32 -3.78
CA THR A 374 -10.48 -12.12 -3.83
C THR A 374 -11.59 -11.57 -2.93
N ARG A 375 -11.25 -11.08 -1.72
CA ARG A 375 -12.23 -10.44 -0.82
C ARG A 375 -12.77 -9.14 -1.39
N VAL A 376 -11.92 -8.32 -2.01
CA VAL A 376 -12.35 -7.11 -2.75
C VAL A 376 -13.31 -7.49 -3.87
N ASN A 377 -12.98 -8.52 -4.67
CA ASN A 377 -13.81 -8.99 -5.78
C ASN A 377 -15.21 -9.42 -5.34
N GLY A 378 -15.31 -10.11 -4.20
CA GLY A 378 -16.60 -10.49 -3.62
C GLY A 378 -17.50 -9.31 -3.27
N LEU A 379 -16.92 -8.15 -2.92
CA LEU A 379 -17.67 -6.92 -2.64
C LEU A 379 -18.04 -6.18 -3.93
N ILE A 380 -17.08 -5.94 -4.82
CA ILE A 380 -17.30 -5.11 -6.00
C ILE A 380 -18.18 -5.78 -7.06
N ALA A 381 -18.29 -7.11 -7.04
CA ALA A 381 -19.25 -7.85 -7.86
C ALA A 381 -20.70 -7.38 -7.63
N GLY A 382 -21.01 -6.97 -6.39
CA GLY A 382 -22.32 -6.43 -6.02
C GLY A 382 -22.63 -5.03 -6.55
N TYR A 383 -21.69 -4.35 -7.22
CA TYR A 383 -21.91 -3.02 -7.80
C TYR A 383 -22.50 -3.06 -9.22
N ALA A 384 -22.57 -4.24 -9.85
CA ALA A 384 -23.26 -4.39 -11.12
C ALA A 384 -24.77 -4.20 -10.95
N ASP A 385 -25.37 -3.33 -11.76
CA ASP A 385 -26.82 -3.10 -11.82
C ASP A 385 -27.46 -3.72 -13.07
N GLY A 386 -26.65 -4.29 -13.97
CA GLY A 386 -27.08 -4.89 -15.24
C GLY A 386 -27.63 -3.89 -16.26
N LYS A 387 -27.49 -2.58 -16.00
CA LYS A 387 -28.01 -1.49 -16.84
C LYS A 387 -26.92 -0.54 -17.26
N HIS A 388 -26.15 -0.04 -16.30
CA HIS A 388 -25.05 0.91 -16.50
C HIS A 388 -23.72 0.34 -16.02
N VAL A 389 -23.73 -0.55 -15.04
CA VAL A 389 -22.54 -1.21 -14.50
C VAL A 389 -22.72 -2.72 -14.66
N PHE A 390 -21.74 -3.33 -15.30
CA PHE A 390 -21.63 -4.76 -15.56
C PHE A 390 -20.36 -5.26 -14.89
N PHE A 391 -20.39 -6.46 -14.33
CA PHE A 391 -19.23 -7.08 -13.70
C PHE A 391 -18.76 -8.29 -14.50
N ALA A 392 -17.45 -8.42 -14.69
CA ALA A 392 -16.84 -9.62 -15.24
C ALA A 392 -15.64 -10.07 -14.39
N ASP A 393 -15.69 -11.30 -13.92
CA ASP A 393 -14.54 -11.97 -13.31
C ASP A 393 -13.92 -12.93 -14.33
N ILE A 394 -12.75 -12.55 -14.85
CA ILE A 394 -11.99 -13.37 -15.81
C ILE A 394 -10.84 -14.11 -15.14
N ASN A 395 -10.74 -14.08 -13.81
CA ASN A 395 -9.56 -14.56 -13.08
C ASN A 395 -9.29 -16.04 -13.33
N ALA A 396 -10.34 -16.85 -13.51
CA ALA A 396 -10.17 -18.27 -13.82
C ALA A 396 -9.41 -18.52 -15.13
N ALA A 397 -9.56 -17.63 -16.13
CA ALA A 397 -8.85 -17.74 -17.41
C ALA A 397 -7.37 -17.37 -17.30
N LEU A 398 -6.99 -16.58 -16.29
CA LEU A 398 -5.62 -16.16 -16.03
C LEU A 398 -4.81 -17.17 -15.20
N LEU A 399 -5.45 -18.24 -14.71
CA LEU A 399 -4.83 -19.23 -13.82
C LEU A 399 -4.68 -20.58 -14.50
N ASN A 400 -3.73 -21.35 -13.99
CA ASN A 400 -3.65 -22.77 -14.26
C ASN A 400 -4.84 -23.54 -13.62
N PRO A 401 -5.13 -24.77 -14.07
CA PRO A 401 -6.19 -25.59 -13.50
C PRO A 401 -6.05 -25.89 -11.99
N ASP A 402 -4.84 -25.86 -11.46
CA ASP A 402 -4.55 -26.03 -10.02
C ASP A 402 -4.72 -24.72 -9.21
N GLY A 403 -5.12 -23.62 -9.86
CA GLY A 403 -5.32 -22.31 -9.27
C GLY A 403 -4.05 -21.47 -9.13
N THR A 404 -2.90 -21.95 -9.60
CA THR A 404 -1.65 -21.18 -9.59
C THR A 404 -1.59 -20.13 -10.71
N LEU A 405 -0.91 -19.02 -10.46
CA LEU A 405 -0.62 -18.00 -11.46
C LEU A 405 0.71 -18.30 -12.16
N SER A 406 0.67 -18.59 -13.46
CA SER A 406 1.87 -18.88 -14.25
C SER A 406 2.67 -17.62 -14.58
N ARG A 407 4.00 -17.75 -14.57
CA ARG A 407 4.93 -16.71 -15.06
C ARG A 407 4.87 -16.49 -16.58
N ASP A 408 4.28 -17.42 -17.34
CA ASP A 408 4.01 -17.20 -18.76
C ASP A 408 2.86 -16.19 -18.97
N VAL A 409 1.93 -16.11 -18.00
CA VAL A 409 0.81 -15.17 -18.01
C VAL A 409 1.23 -13.85 -17.37
N MET A 410 1.84 -13.90 -16.19
CA MET A 410 2.34 -12.74 -15.45
C MET A 410 3.78 -13.03 -14.95
N PRO A 411 4.83 -12.58 -15.67
CA PRO A 411 6.23 -12.96 -15.37
C PRO A 411 6.71 -12.64 -13.96
N ASP A 412 6.22 -11.53 -13.41
CA ASP A 412 6.48 -11.07 -12.04
C ASP A 412 5.35 -11.41 -11.06
N LEU A 413 4.40 -12.24 -11.50
CA LEU A 413 3.20 -12.63 -10.75
C LEU A 413 2.29 -11.44 -10.40
N LEU A 414 2.29 -10.39 -11.23
CA LEU A 414 1.40 -9.24 -11.11
C LEU A 414 1.00 -8.64 -12.48
N HIS A 415 1.97 -8.35 -13.34
CA HIS A 415 1.73 -7.66 -14.61
C HIS A 415 1.60 -8.67 -15.76
N PRO A 416 0.53 -8.61 -16.57
CA PRO A 416 0.39 -9.50 -17.72
C PRO A 416 1.53 -9.34 -18.73
N ALA A 417 2.07 -10.46 -19.21
CA ALA A 417 2.77 -10.50 -20.48
C ALA A 417 1.78 -10.44 -21.64
N THR A 418 2.26 -10.40 -22.89
CA THR A 418 1.39 -10.40 -24.09
C THR A 418 0.36 -11.53 -24.06
N ARG A 419 0.73 -12.73 -23.58
CA ARG A 419 -0.20 -13.85 -23.42
C ARG A 419 -1.33 -13.54 -22.44
N GLY A 420 -1.04 -12.92 -21.31
CA GLY A 420 -2.07 -12.50 -20.35
C GLY A 420 -3.00 -11.43 -20.91
N TYR A 421 -2.49 -10.51 -21.74
CA TYR A 421 -3.33 -9.55 -22.46
C TYR A 421 -4.23 -10.20 -23.52
N GLU A 422 -3.78 -11.25 -24.21
CA GLU A 422 -4.66 -12.02 -25.11
C GLU A 422 -5.79 -12.69 -24.35
N ILE A 423 -5.47 -13.39 -23.26
CA ILE A 423 -6.48 -14.02 -22.40
C ILE A 423 -7.49 -12.97 -21.91
N TRP A 424 -7.00 -11.80 -21.48
CA TRP A 424 -7.87 -10.70 -21.08
C TRP A 424 -8.80 -10.27 -22.23
N ALA A 425 -8.25 -9.95 -23.40
CA ALA A 425 -9.04 -9.49 -24.54
C ALA A 425 -10.11 -10.50 -24.96
N ASP A 426 -9.75 -11.77 -25.07
CA ASP A 426 -10.66 -12.84 -25.47
C ASP A 426 -11.76 -13.05 -24.43
N SER A 427 -11.41 -13.00 -23.14
CA SER A 427 -12.35 -13.26 -22.04
C SER A 427 -13.42 -12.17 -21.90
N ILE A 428 -13.09 -10.91 -22.19
CA ILE A 428 -14.07 -9.81 -22.10
C ILE A 428 -14.81 -9.55 -23.41
N ALA A 429 -14.32 -10.06 -24.54
CA ALA A 429 -14.83 -9.73 -25.87
C ALA A 429 -16.36 -9.95 -26.02
N PRO A 430 -16.97 -11.06 -25.57
CA PRO A 430 -18.42 -11.26 -25.72
C PRO A 430 -19.24 -10.18 -25.00
N THR A 431 -18.88 -9.88 -23.75
CA THR A 431 -19.55 -8.85 -22.94
C THR A 431 -19.32 -7.47 -23.54
N LEU A 432 -18.06 -7.16 -23.88
CA LEU A 432 -17.69 -5.85 -24.39
C LEU A 432 -18.36 -5.54 -25.74
N GLN A 433 -18.43 -6.51 -26.66
CA GLN A 433 -19.11 -6.34 -27.94
C GLN A 433 -20.60 -6.01 -27.76
N LYS A 434 -21.27 -6.69 -26.82
CA LYS A 434 -22.66 -6.36 -26.47
C LYS A 434 -22.78 -4.91 -26.00
N LEU A 435 -21.92 -4.48 -25.08
CA LEU A 435 -21.95 -3.11 -24.54
C LEU A 435 -21.60 -2.02 -25.56
N LEU A 436 -20.84 -2.34 -26.61
CA LEU A 436 -20.51 -1.42 -27.71
C LEU A 436 -21.60 -1.36 -28.80
N SER A 437 -22.50 -2.35 -28.81
CA SER A 437 -23.60 -2.47 -29.78
C SER A 437 -24.92 -1.87 -29.32
N GLU A 438 -25.13 -1.78 -27.99
CA GLU A 438 -26.23 -1.08 -27.33
C GLU A 438 -25.94 0.42 -27.23
#